data_AF-A0A4Q6AFW0-F1
#
_entry.id   AF-A0A4Q6AFW0-F1
#
_cell.length_a   1.000
_cell.length_b   1.000
_cell.length_c   1.000
_cell.angle_alpha   90.00
_cell.angle_beta   90.00
_cell.angle_gamma   90.00
#
_symmetry.space_group_name_H-M   'P 1'
#
loop_
_entity.id
_entity.type
_entity.pdbx_description
1 polymer ?
#
loop_
_entity_poly.entity_id
_entity_poly.type
_entity_poly.pdbx_seq_one_letter_code
_entity_poly.pdbx_strand_id
1 'polypeptide(L)'
;MASDRSHTYKAPDVLQPSKATWTTPAETLAAFKTIRTEHIKYIRNTTEDLRNHVTELAPGPVDCYQLVLFMTSHANRHLQQIKEILADPKFPKS
;
A
#
# COMPACT_ATOMS: atom_id res chain seq x y z
N MET A 1 6.83 0.44 12.54
CA MET A 1 5.41 0.02 12.53
C MET A 1 4.88 -0.21 11.12
N ALA A 2 4.82 0.81 10.24
CA ALA A 2 4.24 0.64 8.89
C ALA A 2 4.93 -0.44 8.04
N SER A 3 6.23 -0.66 8.19
CA SER A 3 7.03 -1.69 7.51
C SER A 3 7.31 -2.97 8.33
N ASP A 4 6.91 -3.00 9.61
CA ASP A 4 7.32 -4.04 10.57
C ASP A 4 6.43 -5.30 10.50
N ARG A 5 6.99 -6.42 10.10
CA ARG A 5 6.26 -7.69 9.94
C ARG A 5 6.21 -8.59 11.18
N SER A 6 6.73 -8.16 12.34
CA SER A 6 6.70 -8.93 13.60
C SER A 6 5.30 -9.38 14.03
N HIS A 7 4.26 -8.65 13.61
CA HIS A 7 2.86 -8.96 13.86
C HIS A 7 2.06 -9.02 12.55
N THR A 8 1.13 -9.97 12.46
CA THR A 8 0.19 -10.09 11.34
C THR A 8 -1.16 -9.49 11.70
N TYR A 9 -1.79 -8.81 10.74
CA TYR A 9 -3.12 -8.23 10.91
C TYR A 9 -4.03 -8.72 9.79
N LYS A 10 -5.27 -9.10 10.14
CA LYS A 10 -6.31 -9.35 9.14
C LYS A 10 -6.88 -8.01 8.69
N ALA A 11 -7.06 -7.86 7.38
CA ALA A 11 -7.73 -6.68 6.84
C ALA A 11 -9.18 -6.64 7.34
N PRO A 12 -9.68 -5.46 7.79
CA PRO A 12 -11.09 -5.26 8.07
C PRO A 12 -11.96 -5.65 6.86
N ASP A 13 -13.19 -6.10 7.09
CA ASP A 13 -14.09 -6.59 6.04
C ASP A 13 -14.30 -5.58 4.90
N VAL A 14 -14.34 -4.28 5.24
CA VAL A 14 -14.49 -3.20 4.26
C VAL A 14 -13.28 -3.03 3.32
N LEU A 15 -12.11 -3.54 3.71
CA LEU A 15 -10.86 -3.49 2.94
C LEU A 15 -10.52 -4.84 2.29
N GLN A 16 -11.35 -5.87 2.48
CA GLN A 16 -11.16 -7.15 1.81
C GLN A 16 -11.51 -7.04 0.32
N PRO A 17 -10.89 -7.87 -0.55
CA PRO A 17 -11.06 -7.78 -1.99
C PRO A 17 -12.42 -8.26 -2.50
N SER A 18 -13.38 -8.56 -1.62
CA SER A 18 -14.72 -9.03 -1.99
C SER A 18 -15.48 -8.05 -2.88
N LYS A 19 -15.11 -6.76 -2.85
CA LYS A 19 -15.64 -5.70 -3.71
C LYS A 19 -14.67 -5.24 -4.80
N ALA A 20 -13.58 -5.99 -5.04
CA ALA A 20 -12.61 -5.63 -6.07
C ALA A 20 -13.28 -5.64 -7.46
N THR A 21 -13.06 -4.59 -8.24
CA THR A 21 -13.58 -4.46 -9.60
C THR A 21 -12.68 -5.13 -10.65
N TRP A 22 -11.45 -5.48 -10.28
CA TRP A 22 -10.52 -6.20 -11.13
C TRP A 22 -10.78 -7.70 -11.08
N THR A 23 -10.83 -8.32 -12.25
CA THR A 23 -11.15 -9.73 -12.42
C THR A 23 -9.91 -10.59 -12.64
N THR A 24 -8.78 -9.98 -13.01
CA THR A 24 -7.53 -10.70 -13.27
C THR A 24 -6.31 -10.13 -12.52
N PRO A 25 -5.29 -10.97 -12.24
CA PRO A 25 -4.00 -10.48 -11.73
C PRO A 25 -3.31 -9.47 -12.66
N ALA A 26 -3.51 -9.59 -13.98
CA ALA A 26 -2.94 -8.66 -14.94
C ALA A 26 -3.58 -7.26 -14.82
N GLU A 27 -4.90 -7.20 -14.65
CA GLU A 27 -5.62 -5.94 -14.43
C GLU A 27 -5.20 -5.25 -13.13
N THR A 28 -5.10 -6.00 -12.03
CA THR A 28 -4.66 -5.43 -10.74
C THR A 28 -3.23 -4.90 -10.82
N LEU A 29 -2.33 -5.63 -11.50
CA LEU A 29 -0.94 -5.20 -11.69
C LEU A 29 -0.85 -3.94 -12.57
N ALA A 30 -1.64 -3.86 -13.64
CA ALA A 30 -1.70 -2.69 -14.51
C ALA A 30 -2.21 -1.46 -13.74
N ALA A 31 -3.32 -1.59 -13.00
CA ALA A 31 -3.87 -0.52 -12.19
C ALA A 31 -2.88 -0.03 -11.12
N PHE A 32 -2.22 -0.96 -10.42
CA PHE A 32 -1.19 -0.62 -9.44
C PHE A 32 -0.03 0.17 -10.08
N LYS A 33 0.49 -0.27 -11.23
CA LYS A 33 1.59 0.42 -11.93
C LYS A 33 1.19 1.82 -12.40
N THR A 34 -0.01 1.99 -12.95
CA THR A 34 -0.52 3.29 -13.39
C THR A 34 -0.61 4.26 -12.21
N ILE A 35 -1.31 3.88 -11.14
CA ILE A 35 -1.48 4.72 -9.95
C ILE A 35 -0.12 5.05 -9.31
N ARG A 36 0.78 4.06 -9.22
CA ARG A 36 2.13 4.27 -8.68
C ARG A 36 2.93 5.29 -9.49
N THR A 37 2.81 5.26 -10.82
CA THR A 37 3.48 6.19 -11.72
C THR A 37 2.98 7.62 -11.50
N GLU A 38 1.66 7.81 -11.39
CA GLU A 38 1.07 9.12 -11.10
C GLU A 38 1.51 9.66 -9.73
N HIS A 39 1.54 8.82 -8.70
CA HIS A 39 2.08 9.22 -7.39
C HIS A 39 3.55 9.66 -7.48
N ILE A 40 4.40 8.92 -8.20
CA ILE A 40 5.81 9.29 -8.38
C ILE A 40 5.93 10.64 -9.11
N LYS A 41 5.13 10.82 -10.17
CA LYS A 41 5.11 12.07 -10.94
C LYS A 41 4.66 13.24 -10.06
N TYR A 42 3.60 13.08 -9.28
CA TYR A 42 3.14 14.11 -8.36
C TYR A 42 4.22 14.48 -7.33
N ILE A 43 4.77 13.49 -6.61
CA ILE A 43 5.77 13.73 -5.56
C ILE A 43 7.03 14.41 -6.10
N ARG A 44 7.45 14.09 -7.33
CA ARG A 44 8.64 14.69 -7.95
C ARG A 44 8.46 16.13 -8.40
N ASN A 45 7.24 16.55 -8.70
CA ASN A 45 6.97 17.82 -9.38
C ASN A 45 6.09 18.77 -8.57
N THR A 46 5.47 18.31 -7.48
CA THR A 46 4.60 19.16 -6.67
C THR A 46 5.39 20.29 -6.01
N THR A 47 4.78 21.47 -5.98
CA THR A 47 5.25 22.65 -5.24
C THR A 47 4.30 23.01 -4.10
N GLU A 48 3.33 22.14 -3.80
CA GLU A 48 2.36 22.34 -2.73
C GLU A 48 2.99 22.17 -1.35
N ASP A 49 2.45 22.86 -0.35
CA ASP A 49 2.84 22.65 1.04
C ASP A 49 2.16 21.41 1.61
N LEU A 50 2.76 20.25 1.34
CA LEU A 50 2.25 18.95 1.79
C LEU A 50 2.07 18.84 3.31
N ARG A 51 2.75 19.70 4.10
CA ARG A 51 2.62 19.69 5.57
C ARG A 51 1.36 20.40 6.04
N ASN A 52 0.79 21.29 5.22
CA ASN A 52 -0.41 22.05 5.55
C ASN A 52 -1.72 21.41 5.04
N HIS A 53 -1.63 20.24 4.38
CA HIS A 53 -2.78 19.44 3.98
C HIS A 53 -2.94 18.26 4.94
N VAL A 54 -3.88 18.36 5.87
CA VAL A 54 -4.08 17.40 6.96
C VAL A 54 -5.36 16.59 6.75
N THR A 55 -5.30 15.30 7.04
CA THR A 55 -6.44 14.38 7.07
C THR A 55 -6.40 13.52 8.32
N GLU A 56 -7.51 12.85 8.65
CA GLU A 56 -7.61 11.95 9.79
C GLU A 56 -7.26 10.52 9.38
N LEU A 57 -6.29 9.91 10.06
CA LEU A 57 -5.91 8.50 9.87
C LEU A 57 -5.60 7.87 11.22
N ALA A 58 -6.26 6.78 11.62
CA ALA A 58 -5.98 6.16 12.92
C ALA A 58 -4.47 5.93 13.14
N PRO A 59 -3.87 6.41 14.25
CA PRO A 59 -4.52 6.89 15.48
C PRO A 59 -4.79 8.41 15.58
N GLY A 60 -4.55 9.23 14.56
CA GLY A 60 -4.79 10.68 14.63
C GLY A 60 -4.50 11.45 13.33
N PRO A 61 -4.47 12.79 13.35
CA PRO A 61 -4.24 13.58 12.16
C PRO A 61 -2.85 13.32 11.57
N VAL A 62 -2.79 13.23 10.24
CA VAL A 62 -1.55 13.15 9.47
C VAL A 62 -1.54 14.17 8.36
N ASP A 63 -0.39 14.76 8.09
CA ASP A 63 -0.19 15.61 6.93
C ASP A 63 0.07 14.77 5.66
N CYS A 64 -0.10 15.38 4.48
CA CYS A 64 0.07 14.70 3.20
C CYS A 64 1.50 14.15 3.02
N TYR A 65 2.52 14.83 3.57
CA TYR A 65 3.89 14.35 3.54
C TYR A 65 4.05 13.03 4.35
N GLN A 66 3.50 12.97 5.55
CA GLN A 66 3.45 11.76 6.38
C GLN A 66 2.65 10.65 5.70
N LEU A 67 1.55 10.97 5.03
CA LEU A 67 0.74 10.00 4.29
C LEU A 67 1.54 9.37 3.14
N VAL A 68 2.33 10.15 2.39
CA VAL A 68 3.22 9.63 1.34
C VAL A 68 4.29 8.67 1.89
N LEU A 69 4.89 9.00 3.03
CA LEU A 69 5.85 8.13 3.72
C LEU A 69 5.19 6.83 4.20
N PHE A 70 3.98 6.93 4.74
CA PHE A 70 3.18 5.79 5.14
C PHE A 70 2.88 4.87 3.95
N MET A 71 2.38 5.40 2.83
CA MET A 71 2.07 4.64 1.62
C MET A 71 3.29 3.86 1.11
N THR A 72 4.47 4.50 1.10
CA THR A 72 5.72 3.86 0.67
C THR A 72 6.13 2.72 1.61
N SER A 73 6.08 2.96 2.92
CA SER A 73 6.40 1.95 3.93
C SER A 73 5.41 0.78 3.92
N HIS A 74 4.13 1.08 3.69
CA HIS A 74 3.05 0.10 3.63
C HIS A 74 3.16 -0.80 2.39
N ALA A 75 3.52 -0.23 1.24
CA ALA A 75 3.81 -1.03 0.05
C ALA A 75 4.99 -2.01 0.29
N ASN A 76 6.05 -1.55 0.96
CA ASN A 76 7.17 -2.43 1.33
C ASN A 76 6.75 -3.53 2.33
N ARG A 77 5.85 -3.24 3.26
CA ARG A 77 5.26 -4.25 4.15
C ARG A 77 4.55 -5.35 3.37
N HIS A 78 3.72 -5.00 2.38
CA HIS A 78 3.03 -5.98 1.55
C HIS A 78 4.00 -6.79 0.67
N LEU A 79 5.09 -6.18 0.18
CA LEU A 79 6.14 -6.92 -0.51
C LEU A 79 6.78 -7.97 0.40
N GLN A 80 7.06 -7.65 1.66
CA GLN A 80 7.57 -8.61 2.63
C GLN A 80 6.56 -9.73 2.89
N GLN A 81 5.28 -9.42 3.05
CA GLN A 81 4.21 -10.42 3.19
C GLN A 81 4.15 -11.37 1.98
N ILE A 82 4.30 -10.85 0.75
CA ILE A 82 4.37 -11.69 -0.45
C ILE A 82 5.58 -12.62 -0.38
N LYS A 83 6.75 -12.11 0.01
CA LYS A 83 7.96 -12.93 0.17
C LYS A 83 7.81 -14.02 1.24
N GLU A 84 7.15 -13.72 2.36
CA GLU A 84 6.81 -14.69 3.40
C GLU A 84 5.93 -15.82 2.83
N ILE A 85 4.89 -15.47 2.08
CA ILE A 85 3.99 -16.44 1.44
C ILE A 85 4.75 -17.32 0.43
N LEU A 86 5.59 -16.72 -0.41
CA LEU A 86 6.38 -17.45 -1.41
C LEU A 86 7.42 -18.39 -0.78
N ALA A 87 7.89 -18.08 0.43
CA ALA A 87 8.84 -18.89 1.17
C ALA A 87 8.18 -20.01 1.99
N ASP A 88 6.84 -20.00 2.14
CA ASP A 88 6.12 -21.03 2.88
C ASP A 88 6.30 -22.40 2.19
N PRO A 89 6.70 -23.47 2.90
CA PRO A 89 6.85 -24.80 2.31
C PRO A 89 5.60 -25.36 1.63
N LYS A 90 4.41 -24.87 2.01
CA LYS A 90 3.12 -25.24 1.42
C LYS A 90 2.75 -24.41 0.19
N PHE A 91 3.54 -23.38 -0.16
CA PHE A 91 3.30 -22.60 -1.35
C PHE A 91 3.49 -23.48 -2.61
N PRO A 92 2.55 -23.45 -3.59
CA PRO A 92 2.67 -24.23 -4.81
C PRO A 92 3.96 -23.88 -5.58
N LYS A 93 4.71 -24.91 -5.98
CA LYS A 93 5.98 -24.75 -6.73
C LYS A 93 5.79 -24.81 -8.24
N SER A 94 4.57 -25.06 -8.70
CA SER A 94 4.16 -25.25 -10.09
C SER A 94 2.68 -24.91 -10.25
#